data_AF-A0A0S2W0K7-F1
#
_entry.id   AF-A0A0S2W0K7-F1
#
_cell.length_a   1.000
_cell.length_b   1.000
_cell.length_c   1.000
_cell.angle_alpha   90.00
_cell.angle_beta   90.00
_cell.angle_gamma   90.00
#
_symmetry.space_group_name_H-M   'P 1'
#
loop_
_entity.id
_entity.type
_entity.pdbx_description
1 polymer ?
#
loop_
_entity_poly.entity_id
_entity_poly.type
_entity_poly.pdbx_seq_one_letter_code
_entity_poly.pdbx_strand_id
1 'polypeptide(L)' 'MFGEKKKKEEPRFVETKVPNEGGYITRILVDTENGIQYLFAESIGAAGGLTALLDEDGKPLINEAYRRKKEKE' A
#
# COMPACT_ATOMS: atom_id res chain seq x y z
N MET A 1 -3.82 18.12 35.22
CA MET A 1 -4.62 17.77 34.02
C MET A 1 -3.74 16.89 33.15
N PHE A 2 -3.99 15.59 33.11
CA PHE A 2 -3.23 14.66 32.26
C PHE A 2 -3.81 14.74 30.85
N GLY A 3 -3.03 15.27 29.91
CA GLY A 3 -3.41 15.33 28.50
C GLY A 3 -3.65 13.92 27.98
N GLU A 4 -4.82 13.70 27.39
CA GLU A 4 -5.16 12.48 26.71
C GLU A 4 -4.06 12.20 25.66
N LYS A 5 -3.38 11.05 25.80
CA LYS A 5 -2.47 10.58 24.76
C LYS A 5 -3.30 10.32 23.51
N LYS A 6 -3.22 11.21 22.51
CA LYS A 6 -3.78 10.95 21.18
C LYS A 6 -3.28 9.58 20.71
N LYS A 7 -4.20 8.66 20.43
CA LYS A 7 -3.87 7.39 19.78
C LYS A 7 -3.16 7.72 18.47
N LYS A 8 -1.98 7.14 18.26
CA LYS A 8 -1.26 7.26 17.00
C LYS A 8 -2.10 6.51 15.96
N GLU A 9 -2.73 7.23 15.05
CA GLU A 9 -3.45 6.61 13.93
C GLU A 9 -2.40 5.93 13.04
N GLU A 10 -2.56 4.63 12.81
CA GLU A 10 -1.69 3.92 11.88
C GLU A 10 -2.00 4.36 10.44
N PRO A 11 -0.98 4.51 9.57
CA PRO A 11 -1.22 4.93 8.19
C PRO A 11 -2.04 3.88 7.44
N ARG A 12 -3.00 4.33 6.63
CA ARG A 12 -3.80 3.45 5.77
C ARG A 12 -2.96 2.73 4.71
N PHE A 13 -1.90 3.35 4.22
CA PHE A 13 -1.02 2.74 3.23
C PHE A 13 0.35 2.49 3.84
N VAL A 14 0.84 1.27 3.69
CA VAL A 14 2.22 0.90 4.00
C VAL A 14 2.99 0.67 2.71
N GLU A 15 4.25 1.06 2.70
CA GLU A 15 5.10 0.99 1.51
C GLU A 15 6.10 -0.16 1.62
N THR A 16 6.19 -0.97 0.57
CA THR A 16 7.30 -1.89 0.35
C THR A 16 8.22 -1.31 -0.72
N LYS A 17 9.51 -1.20 -0.40
CA LYS A 17 10.52 -0.68 -1.32
C LYS A 17 10.77 -1.66 -2.45
N VAL A 18 10.67 -1.18 -3.68
CA VAL A 18 11.18 -1.84 -4.87
C VAL A 18 12.54 -1.22 -5.17
N PRO A 19 13.61 -2.02 -5.41
CA PRO A 19 14.88 -1.48 -5.89
C PRO A 19 14.66 -0.66 -7.15
N ASN A 20 15.19 0.56 -7.17
CA ASN A 20 15.11 1.45 -8.32
C ASN A 20 16.52 1.80 -8.80
N GLU A 21 16.70 1.82 -10.11
CA GLU A 21 17.92 2.26 -10.78
C GLU A 21 17.59 3.44 -11.71
N GLY A 22 18.39 4.52 -11.64
CA GLY A 22 18.22 5.70 -12.50
C GLY A 22 17.16 6.70 -12.00
N GLY A 23 16.56 7.44 -12.95
CA GLY A 23 15.65 8.56 -12.69
C GLY A 23 14.18 8.17 -12.43
N TYR A 24 13.93 6.95 -11.95
CA TYR A 24 12.60 6.41 -11.75
C TYR A 24 12.40 5.95 -10.31
N ILE A 25 11.17 6.05 -9.81
CA ILE A 25 10.78 5.59 -8.49
C ILE A 25 9.62 4.62 -8.66
N THR A 26 9.82 3.41 -8.14
CA THR A 26 8.83 2.34 -8.08
C THR A 26 8.61 1.95 -6.63
N ARG A 27 7.34 1.83 -6.22
CA ARG A 27 6.92 1.47 -4.87
C ARG A 27 5.73 0.52 -4.94
N ILE A 28 5.65 -0.41 -3.99
CA ILE A 28 4.42 -1.17 -3.76
C ILE A 28 3.74 -0.57 -2.53
N LEU A 29 2.49 -0.14 -2.70
CA LEU A 29 1.64 0.35 -1.63
C LEU A 29 0.64 -0.74 -1.26
N VAL A 30 0.48 -1.02 0.04
CA VAL A 30 -0.53 -1.96 0.54
C VAL A 30 -1.57 -1.17 1.35
N ASP A 31 -2.84 -1.27 0.96
CA ASP A 31 -3.96 -0.73 1.73
C ASP A 31 -4.24 -1.64 2.94
N THR A 32 -4.02 -1.12 4.15
CA THR A 32 -4.15 -1.88 5.40
C THR A 32 -5.61 -2.19 5.79
N GLU A 33 -6.59 -1.63 5.08
CA GLU A 33 -8.00 -1.91 5.32
C GLU A 33 -8.47 -3.19 4.60
N ASN A 34 -7.95 -3.45 3.40
CA ASN A 34 -8.41 -4.53 2.51
C ASN A 34 -7.29 -5.47 2.02
N GLY A 35 -6.02 -5.12 2.24
CA GLY A 35 -4.86 -5.87 1.80
C GLY A 35 -4.51 -5.72 0.32
N ILE A 36 -5.23 -4.91 -0.47
CA ILE A 36 -4.96 -4.71 -1.90
C ILE A 36 -3.61 -4.01 -2.09
N GLN A 37 -2.86 -4.49 -3.07
CA GLN A 37 -1.55 -3.96 -3.41
C GLN A 37 -1.59 -3.14 -4.69
N TYR A 38 -0.84 -2.04 -4.71
CA TYR A 38 -0.73 -1.13 -5.85
C TYR A 38 0.72 -0.93 -6.24
N LEU A 39 1.00 -0.95 -7.55
CA LEU A 39 2.25 -0.47 -8.10
C LEU A 39 2.13 1.04 -8.35
N PHE A 40 2.95 1.81 -7.65
CA PHE A 40 3.19 3.21 -7.96
C PHE A 40 4.51 3.32 -8.70
N ALA A 41 4.49 3.99 -9.85
CA ALA A 41 5.69 4.24 -10.66
C ALA A 41 5.69 5.68 -11.15
N GLU A 42 6.80 6.38 -10.96
CA GLU A 42 6.99 7.74 -11.44
C GLU A 42 8.40 7.95 -12.00
N SER A 43 8.52 8.85 -12.97
CA SER A 43 9.80 9.41 -13.39
C SER A 43 10.05 10.70 -12.64
N ILE A 44 11.27 10.88 -12.11
CA ILE A 44 11.64 12.08 -11.36
C ILE A 44 11.49 13.31 -12.28
N GLY A 45 10.64 14.26 -11.89
CA GLY A 45 10.37 15.48 -12.65
C GLY A 45 9.40 15.30 -13.83
N ALA A 46 8.74 14.16 -13.95
CA ALA A 46 7.74 13.89 -14.99
C ALA A 46 6.49 13.20 -14.39
N ALA A 47 5.61 12.71 -15.26
CA ALA A 47 4.39 12.04 -14.83
C ALA A 47 4.66 10.67 -14.17
N GLY A 48 3.71 10.26 -13.33
CA GLY A 48 3.66 8.93 -12.73
C GLY A 48 2.29 8.29 -12.88
N GLY A 49 2.15 7.07 -12.39
CA GLY A 49 0.93 6.28 -12.46
C GLY A 49 0.79 5.34 -11.27
N LEU A 50 -0.45 4.91 -11.06
CA LEU A 50 -0.84 3.95 -10.03
C LEU A 50 -1.72 2.88 -10.68
N THR A 51 -1.42 1.61 -10.44
CA THR A 51 -2.26 0.49 -10.86
C THR A 51 -2.35 -0.57 -9.78
N ALA A 52 -3.46 -1.31 -9.70
CA ALA A 52 -3.56 -2.46 -8.81
C ALA A 52 -2.68 -3.61 -9.33
N LEU A 53 -2.01 -4.32 -8.42
CA LEU A 53 -1.40 -5.61 -8.73
C LEU A 53 -2.52 -6.64 -8.82
N LEU A 54 -2.42 -7.58 -9.77
CA LEU A 54 -3.43 -8.60 -10.01
C LEU A 54 -2.85 -9.99 -9.74
N ASP A 55 -3.71 -10.91 -9.33
CA ASP A 55 -3.41 -12.34 -9.24
C ASP A 55 -3.57 -13.05 -10.59
N GLU A 56 -3.40 -14.37 -10.61
CA GLU A 56 -3.50 -15.20 -11.82
C GLU A 56 -4.91 -15.21 -12.45
N ASP A 57 -5.95 -14.87 -11.68
CA ASP A 57 -7.34 -14.76 -12.13
C ASP A 57 -7.67 -13.33 -12.64
N GLY A 58 -6.74 -12.40 -12.54
CA GLY A 58 -6.97 -10.99 -12.86
C GLY A 58 -7.74 -10.22 -11.78
N LYS A 59 -7.86 -10.75 -10.56
CA LYS A 59 -8.45 -10.05 -9.41
C LYS A 59 -7.36 -9.27 -8.65
N PRO A 60 -7.71 -8.26 -7.85
CA PRO A 60 -6.72 -7.55 -7.04
C PRO A 60 -5.92 -8.50 -6.14
N LEU A 61 -4.59 -8.41 -6.24
CA LEU A 61 -3.67 -9.21 -5.45
C LEU A 61 -3.73 -8.77 -3.98
N ILE A 62 -4.04 -9.71 -3.10
CA ILE A 62 -4.20 -9.46 -1.67
C ILE A 62 -2.94 -9.83 -0.91
N ASN A 63 -2.42 -8.89 -0.12
CA ASN A 63 -1.43 -9.16 0.90
C ASN A 63 -2.12 -9.65 2.18
N GLU A 64 -2.03 -10.95 2.44
CA GLU A 64 -2.70 -11.61 3.57
C GLU A 64 -2.23 -11.10 4.95
N ALA A 65 -1.05 -10.49 5.07
CA ALA A 65 -0.61 -9.87 6.32
C ALA A 65 -1.45 -8.63 6.69
N TYR A 66 -2.06 -7.97 5.70
CA TYR A 66 -2.84 -6.74 5.85
C TYR A 66 -4.33 -6.94 5.53
N ARG A 67 -4.73 -8.16 5.16
CA ARG A 67 -6.14 -8.50 4.99
C ARG A 67 -6.80 -8.47 6.37
N ARG A 68 -7.67 -7.49 6.63
CA ARG A 68 -8.56 -7.57 7.79
C ARG A 68 -9.36 -8.86 7.67
N LYS A 69 -9.10 -9.81 8.58
CA LYS A 69 -10.02 -10.91 8.81
C LYS A 69 -11.30 -10.24 9.29
N LYS A 70 -12.34 -10.22 8.45
CA LYS A 70 -13.68 -9.94 8.96
C LYS A 70 -13.89 -10.98 10.07
N GLU A 71 -13.90 -10.54 11.32
CA GLU A 71 -14.42 -11.36 12.40
C GLU A 71 -15.80 -11.80 11.93
N LYS A 72 -16.00 -13.12 11.83
CA LYS A 72 -17.31 -13.65 11.50
C LYS A 72 -18.23 -13.22 12.64
N GLU A 73 -19.17 -12.33 12.36
CA GLU A 73 -20.32 -12.08 13.23
C GLU A 73 -21.09 -13.37 13.49
#